data_AF-A0A7K3PJ09-F1
#
_entry.id   AF-A0A7K3PJ09-F1
#
_cell.length_a   1.000
_cell.length_b   1.000
_cell.length_c   1.000
_cell.angle_alpha   90.00
_cell.angle_beta   90.00
_cell.angle_gamma   90.00
#
_symmetry.space_group_name_H-M   'P 1'
#
loop_
_entity.id
_entity.type
_entity.pdbx_description
1 polymer ?
#
loop_
_entity_poly.entity_id
_entity_poly.type
_entity_poly.pdbx_seq_one_letter_code
_entity_poly.pdbx_strand_id
1 'polypeptide(L)'
;MSGQPAGTPCWDRAELPPQPQLHGVVTADVAVVGAGLAGLSCAYHLAERAPGLDIAVIDAQHPAAGASGRGTGLLGPRAGP
;
A
#
# COMPACT_ATOMS: atom_id res chain seq x y z
N MET A 1 -8.19 15.52 12.57
CA MET A 1 -8.54 14.11 12.83
C MET A 1 -10.02 13.92 12.52
N SER A 2 -10.37 13.76 11.25
CA SER A 2 -11.75 13.45 10.84
C SER A 2 -12.00 11.98 11.15
N GLY A 3 -12.87 11.71 12.14
CA GLY A 3 -13.26 10.35 12.49
C GLY A 3 -14.00 9.69 11.33
N GLN A 4 -13.56 8.50 10.93
CA GLN A 4 -14.30 7.67 9.99
C GLN A 4 -15.72 7.41 10.51
N PRO A 5 -16.75 7.41 9.64
CA PRO A 5 -18.09 6.96 10.01
C PRO A 5 -18.02 5.50 10.46
N ALA A 6 -18.66 5.19 11.60
CA ALA A 6 -18.70 3.83 12.12
C ALA A 6 -19.38 2.89 11.11
N GLY A 7 -18.60 1.99 10.50
CA GLY A 7 -19.11 0.95 9.61
C GLY A 7 -18.34 0.78 8.30
N THR A 8 -17.61 1.81 7.84
CA THR A 8 -16.78 1.70 6.63
C THR A 8 -15.37 1.24 7.00
N PRO A 9 -14.88 0.09 6.50
CA PRO A 9 -13.49 -0.28 6.73
C PRO A 9 -12.56 0.75 6.08
N CYS A 10 -11.43 1.05 6.70
CA CYS A 10 -10.45 2.03 6.19
C CYS A 10 -9.83 1.67 4.83
N TRP A 11 -10.06 0.44 4.34
CA TRP A 11 -9.66 -0.04 3.03
C TRP A 11 -10.82 -0.04 2.01
N ASP A 12 -11.97 0.53 2.34
CA ASP A 12 -13.04 0.72 1.35
C ASP A 12 -12.56 1.68 0.26
N ARG A 13 -12.66 1.21 -1.00
CA ARG A 13 -12.14 1.92 -2.17
C ARG A 13 -12.84 3.26 -2.40
N ALA A 14 -14.06 3.43 -1.90
CA ALA A 14 -14.80 4.69 -2.03
C ALA A 14 -14.16 5.86 -1.26
N GLU A 15 -13.32 5.58 -0.25
CA GLU A 15 -12.74 6.59 0.64
C GLU A 15 -11.25 6.90 0.35
N LEU A 16 -10.60 6.18 -0.56
CA LEU A 16 -9.18 6.46 -0.87
C LEU A 16 -9.05 7.70 -1.77
N PRO A 17 -8.20 8.69 -1.40
CA PRO A 17 -7.93 9.81 -2.28
C PRO A 17 -7.32 9.30 -3.60
N PRO A 18 -7.65 9.92 -4.74
CA PRO A 18 -7.07 9.52 -6.02
C PRO A 18 -5.55 9.63 -5.95
N GLN A 19 -4.86 8.56 -6.36
CA GLN A 19 -3.40 8.56 -6.40
C GLN A 19 -2.94 9.38 -7.62
N PRO A 20 -1.96 10.28 -7.46
CA PRO A 20 -1.43 11.03 -8.59
C PRO A 20 -0.80 10.06 -9.59
N GLN A 21 -1.09 10.25 -10.88
CA GLN A 21 -0.37 9.51 -11.92
C GLN A 21 1.08 9.96 -11.98
N LEU A 22 1.98 8.98 -12.09
CA LEU A 22 3.39 9.23 -12.27
C LEU A 22 3.65 9.66 -13.73
N HIS A 23 4.14 10.88 -13.92
CA HIS A 23 4.56 11.39 -15.22
C HIS A 23 6.04 11.75 -15.21
N GLY A 24 6.75 11.39 -16.28
CA GLY A 24 8.17 11.73 -16.43
C GLY A 24 9.07 11.00 -15.44
N VAL A 25 10.09 11.70 -14.97
CA VAL A 25 11.11 11.16 -14.06
C VAL A 25 10.86 11.68 -12.65
N VAL A 26 10.79 10.78 -11.68
CA VAL A 26 10.76 11.09 -10.25
C VAL A 26 11.99 10.49 -9.59
N THR A 27 12.57 11.26 -8.67
CA THR A 27 13.69 10.85 -7.82
C THR A 27 13.17 10.58 -6.43
N ALA A 28 13.64 9.51 -5.81
CA ALA A 28 13.38 9.16 -4.41
C ALA A 28 14.62 8.43 -3.88
N ASP A 29 14.82 8.39 -2.57
CA ASP A 29 15.88 7.59 -1.95
C ASP A 29 15.60 6.10 -2.15
N VAL A 30 14.32 5.72 -2.10
CA VAL A 30 13.85 4.35 -2.34
C VAL A 30 12.62 4.34 -3.23
N ALA A 31 12.67 3.54 -4.29
CA ALA A 31 11.50 3.23 -5.12
C ALA A 31 11.00 1.80 -4.84
N VAL A 32 9.75 1.68 -4.41
CA VAL A 32 9.04 0.41 -4.21
C VAL A 32 8.08 0.18 -5.36
N VAL A 33 8.29 -0.89 -6.12
CA VAL A 33 7.43 -1.25 -7.27
C VAL A 33 6.39 -2.29 -6.83
N GLY A 34 5.12 -1.89 -6.85
CA GLY A 34 3.95 -2.69 -6.47
C GLY A 34 3.31 -2.20 -5.17
N ALA A 35 2.09 -1.65 -5.24
CA ALA A 35 1.27 -1.22 -4.11
C ALA A 35 0.38 -2.36 -3.57
N GLY A 36 0.94 -3.58 -3.51
CA GLY A 36 0.34 -4.73 -2.83
C GLY A 36 0.73 -4.79 -1.34
N LEU A 37 0.31 -5.85 -0.65
CA LEU A 37 0.58 -6.05 0.78
C LEU A 37 2.08 -5.97 1.10
N ALA A 38 2.91 -6.67 0.33
CA ALA A 38 4.35 -6.72 0.56
C ALA A 38 5.02 -5.35 0.32
N GLY A 39 4.66 -4.66 -0.77
CA GLY A 39 5.25 -3.36 -1.09
C GLY A 39 4.85 -2.27 -0.12
N LEU A 40 3.58 -2.19 0.26
CA LEU A 40 3.11 -1.24 1.26
C LEU A 40 3.68 -1.53 2.66
N SER A 41 3.79 -2.81 3.05
CA SER A 41 4.46 -3.20 4.29
C SER A 41 5.94 -2.81 4.28
N CYS A 42 6.63 -3.01 3.16
CA CYS A 42 8.01 -2.57 2.99
C CYS A 42 8.15 -1.06 3.15
N ALA A 43 7.35 -0.27 2.42
CA ALA A 43 7.37 1.19 2.49
C ALA A 43 7.05 1.71 3.90
N TYR A 44 6.04 1.13 4.57
CA TYR A 44 5.67 1.46 5.94
C TYR A 44 6.84 1.25 6.90
N HIS A 45 7.47 0.06 6.88
CA HIS A 45 8.58 -0.23 7.79
C HIS A 45 9.84 0.56 7.46
N LEU A 46 10.07 0.94 6.20
CA LEU A 46 11.14 1.86 5.82
C LEU A 46 10.89 3.25 6.42
N ALA A 47 9.68 3.78 6.28
CA ALA A 47 9.30 5.09 6.83
C ALA A 47 9.40 5.13 8.36
N GLU A 48 9.00 4.05 9.06
CA GLU A 48 9.17 3.95 10.51
C GLU A 48 10.64 3.93 10.94
N ARG A 49 11.49 3.17 10.23
CA ARG A 49 12.89 2.95 10.62
C ARG A 49 13.81 4.09 10.20
N ALA A 50 13.45 4.80 9.14
CA ALA A 50 14.22 5.90 8.59
C ALA A 50 13.27 7.04 8.13
N PRO A 51 12.76 7.86 9.07
CA PRO A 51 11.76 8.90 8.79
C PRO A 51 12.20 10.01 7.82
N GLY A 52 13.49 10.05 7.47
CA GLY A 52 14.06 11.03 6.53
C GLY A 52 14.14 10.55 5.09
N LEU A 53 13.80 9.28 4.80
CA LEU A 53 13.84 8.77 3.43
C LEU A 53 12.65 9.29 2.63
N ASP A 54 12.93 9.78 1.42
CA ASP A 54 11.92 9.93 0.39
C ASP A 54 11.62 8.57 -0.24
N ILE A 55 10.41 8.07 -0.05
CA ILE A 55 9.99 6.73 -0.45
C ILE A 55 8.85 6.85 -1.46
N ALA A 56 9.13 6.47 -2.71
CA ALA A 56 8.13 6.41 -3.76
C ALA A 56 7.57 4.99 -3.90
N VAL A 57 6.25 4.82 -3.75
CA VAL A 57 5.54 3.58 -4.07
C VAL A 57 4.81 3.74 -5.39
N ILE A 58 5.08 2.86 -6.36
CA ILE A 58 4.54 2.95 -7.72
C ILE A 58 3.82 1.65 -8.06
N ASP A 59 2.61 1.76 -8.60
CA ASP A 59 1.84 0.64 -9.12
C ASP A 59 1.25 0.99 -10.50
N ALA A 60 1.02 -0.01 -11.33
CA ALA A 60 0.38 0.18 -12.63
C ALA A 60 -1.13 0.47 -12.51
N GLN A 61 -1.74 0.15 -11.37
CA GLN A 61 -3.14 0.37 -11.06
C GLN A 61 -3.30 1.10 -9.71
N HIS A 62 -4.44 0.90 -9.04
CA HIS A 62 -4.67 1.40 -7.69
C HIS A 62 -4.08 0.45 -6.63
N PRO A 63 -3.81 0.92 -5.40
CA PRO A 63 -3.36 0.06 -4.31
C PRO A 63 -4.23 -1.18 -4.14
N ALA A 64 -3.58 -2.32 -3.89
CA ALA A 64 -4.19 -3.64 -3.74
C ALA A 64 -5.00 -4.16 -4.96
N ALA A 65 -4.89 -3.56 -6.15
CA ALA A 65 -5.61 -4.04 -7.35
C ALA A 65 -5.28 -5.49 -7.76
N GLY A 66 -4.08 -5.98 -7.41
CA GLY A 66 -3.59 -7.32 -7.71
C GLY A 66 -4.02 -8.41 -6.71
N ALA A 67 -3.16 -9.40 -6.48
CA ALA A 67 -3.45 -10.55 -5.63
C ALA A 67 -3.84 -10.15 -4.19
N SER A 68 -3.24 -9.10 -3.64
CA SER A 68 -3.45 -8.67 -2.25
C SER A 68 -4.86 -8.17 -1.95
N GLY A 69 -5.56 -7.55 -2.90
CA GLY A 69 -6.96 -7.11 -2.71
C GLY A 69 -8.01 -8.08 -3.23
N ARG A 70 -7.59 -9.18 -3.86
CA ARG A 70 -8.48 -10.23 -4.42
C ARG A 70 -8.45 -11.53 -3.61
N GLY A 71 -7.50 -11.69 -2.70
CA GLY A 71 -7.44 -12.83 -1.79
C GLY A 71 -8.55 -12.78 -0.74
N THR A 72 -8.94 -13.94 -0.22
CA THR A 72 -9.94 -14.08 0.86
C THR A 72 -9.45 -13.54 2.22
N GLY A 73 -8.20 -13.09 2.30
CA GLY A 73 -7.59 -12.64 3.56
C GLY A 73 -7.38 -13.78 4.57
N LEU A 74 -7.42 -15.04 4.13
CA LEU A 74 -7.20 -16.17 5.02
C LEU A 74 -5.73 -16.18 5.49
N LEU A 75 -5.55 -15.79 6.74
CA LEU A 75 -4.28 -15.90 7.44
C LEU A 75 -4.34 -17.18 8.27
N GLY A 76 -3.67 -18.21 7.78
CA GLY A 76 -3.41 -19.42 8.55
C GLY A 76 -1.90 -19.60 8.67
N PRO A 77 -1.39 -20.19 9.76
CA PRO A 77 -0.05 -20.73 9.71
C PRO A 77 0.00 -21.70 8.53
N ARG A 78 0.93 -21.49 7.59
CA ARG A 78 1.34 -22.60 6.72
C ARG A 78 2.17 -23.55 7.58
N ALA A 79 1.46 -24.37 8.36
CA ALA A 79 2.02 -25.56 8.95
C ALA A 79 2.05 -26.63 7.86
N GLY A 80 3.08 -26.58 6.99
CA GLY A 80 3.46 -27.63 6.03
C GLY A 80 2.34 -28.44 5.37
N PRO A 81 2.58 -29.72 5.00
CA PRO A 81 1.79 -30.77 5.62
C PRO A 81 1.88 -30.71 7.16
#